data_AF-A0A1Y1ZHW8-F1
#
_entry.id   AF-A0A1Y1ZHW8-F1
#
_cell.length_a   1.000
_cell.length_b   1.000
_cell.length_c   1.000
_cell.angle_alpha   90.00
_cell.angle_beta   90.00
_cell.angle_gamma   90.00
#
_symmetry.space_group_name_H-M   'P 1'
#
loop_
_entity.id
_entity.type
_entity.pdbx_description
1 polymer ?
#
loop_
_entity_poly.entity_id
_entity_poly.type
_entity_poly.pdbx_seq_one_letter_code
_entity_poly.pdbx_strand_id
1 'polypeptide(L)'
;MAQSSPATLRQRMKNIWDEALMLQFNIQDIIPQEMREYIKELLELDEAKEYIANFEGREKDLAAENKQLKKDLDAAKNAAQAIPEEMTELQSDNKGLQNKVDFYKKLKDDAEGYSERLQRRLDAALQNRTGLEQKNSKIAELEQENKELRDDVFKLNFKIQEHKSKAEAVQSEANKAAQEKQAELLQVAQDLAEKDSTARTIANEKGTIEEEYKSLLSNLGRENVECVEAVNRMSNHIRCMERLQIRAFTEAKILNRYYQGCLDIVHIYQCIFQQLFSPVEMEVTWLPNDLQKALQAADQECEQYKVIHEAFECEGLQHGDVHRELAGMAFSAERLQRSLGTIAGDVGDFLNALEKTPDLFSVLRGKLGVALKRSLWR
;
A
#
# COMPACT_ATOMS: atom_id res chain seq x y z
N MET A 1 212.67 72.75 20.41
CA MET A 1 213.29 71.89 19.38
C MET A 1 212.18 71.46 18.42
N ALA A 2 212.37 71.72 17.13
CA ALA A 2 211.40 71.41 16.08
C ALA A 2 211.20 69.89 15.95
N GLN A 3 209.95 69.42 15.95
CA GLN A 3 209.61 68.07 15.48
C GLN A 3 208.37 68.14 14.58
N SER A 4 208.69 68.33 13.30
CA SER A 4 207.99 67.97 12.06
C SER A 4 206.53 67.47 12.15
N SER A 5 205.63 68.28 11.58
CA SER A 5 204.19 68.03 11.40
C SER A 5 203.87 66.93 10.35
N PRO A 6 202.76 66.18 10.52
CA PRO A 6 202.31 65.08 9.64
C PRO A 6 202.03 65.46 8.17
N ALA A 7 202.03 66.74 7.79
CA ALA A 7 201.94 67.17 6.38
C ALA A 7 203.22 66.90 5.58
N THR A 8 204.41 67.05 6.18
CA THR A 8 205.71 66.84 5.48
C THR A 8 206.01 65.37 5.20
N LEU A 9 205.42 64.46 5.98
CA LEU A 9 205.55 62.99 5.83
C LEU A 9 204.61 62.44 4.73
N ARG A 10 203.37 62.94 4.63
CA ARG A 10 202.44 62.64 3.51
C ARG A 10 202.98 63.15 2.17
N GLN A 11 203.71 64.27 2.14
CA GLN A 11 204.28 64.86 0.92
C GLN A 11 205.56 64.17 0.44
N ARG A 12 206.37 63.60 1.36
CA ARG A 12 207.49 62.69 1.00
C ARG A 12 207.00 61.35 0.46
N MET A 13 205.94 60.76 1.03
CA MET A 13 205.32 59.53 0.51
C MET A 13 204.65 59.73 -0.85
N LYS A 14 203.97 60.87 -1.08
CA LYS A 14 203.37 61.20 -2.37
C LYS A 14 204.42 61.45 -3.47
N ASN A 15 205.55 62.12 -3.17
CA ASN A 15 206.66 62.28 -4.13
C ASN A 15 207.34 60.93 -4.49
N ILE A 16 207.40 59.97 -3.56
CA ILE A 16 207.89 58.60 -3.81
C ILE A 16 206.87 57.77 -4.61
N TRP A 17 205.56 57.98 -4.37
CA TRP A 17 204.46 57.36 -5.12
C TRP A 17 204.37 57.88 -6.56
N ASP A 18 204.59 59.19 -6.78
CA ASP A 18 204.60 59.81 -8.11
C ASP A 18 205.88 59.48 -8.91
N GLU A 19 207.07 59.38 -8.27
CA GLU A 19 208.30 58.86 -8.91
C GLU A 19 208.20 57.37 -9.29
N ALA A 20 207.50 56.53 -8.49
CA ALA A 20 207.28 55.10 -8.78
C ALA A 20 206.26 54.85 -9.92
N LEU A 21 205.29 55.76 -10.10
CA LEU A 21 204.38 55.74 -11.25
C LEU A 21 205.03 56.23 -12.56
N MET A 22 206.07 57.09 -12.51
CA MET A 22 206.84 57.53 -13.70
C MET A 22 207.76 56.45 -14.32
N LEU A 23 207.98 55.32 -13.63
CA LEU A 23 208.84 54.20 -14.11
C LEU A 23 208.09 52.87 -14.36
N GLN A 24 206.75 52.85 -14.34
CA GLN A 24 205.90 51.66 -14.61
C GLN A 24 206.17 50.41 -13.75
N PHE A 25 206.55 50.56 -12.47
CA PHE A 25 206.69 49.39 -11.59
C PHE A 25 205.39 49.02 -10.86
N ASN A 26 205.18 47.71 -10.73
CA ASN A 26 203.96 47.08 -10.26
C ASN A 26 203.96 46.93 -8.73
N ILE A 27 202.77 46.99 -8.12
CA ILE A 27 202.53 47.27 -6.68
C ILE A 27 203.05 46.19 -5.69
N GLN A 28 203.40 44.98 -6.16
CA GLN A 28 203.70 43.83 -5.28
C GLN A 28 205.10 43.82 -4.64
N ASP A 29 206.02 44.72 -5.02
CA ASP A 29 207.41 44.80 -4.47
C ASP A 29 207.65 45.95 -3.46
N ILE A 30 206.85 47.02 -3.47
CA ILE A 30 207.09 48.23 -2.64
C ILE A 30 206.34 48.16 -1.31
N ILE A 31 205.49 47.15 -1.14
CA ILE A 31 204.59 47.08 0.01
C ILE A 31 204.93 45.84 0.85
N PRO A 32 205.68 46.05 1.95
CA PRO A 32 206.05 45.06 2.95
C PRO A 32 204.85 44.28 3.47
N GLN A 33 205.09 43.01 3.76
CA GLN A 33 204.09 41.98 4.07
C GLN A 33 203.13 42.36 5.21
N GLU A 34 203.57 43.18 6.17
CA GLU A 34 202.77 43.63 7.32
C GLU A 34 201.60 44.54 6.94
N MET A 35 201.74 45.33 5.85
CA MET A 35 200.68 46.23 5.36
C MET A 35 199.61 45.49 4.56
N ARG A 36 199.86 44.24 4.13
CA ARG A 36 198.87 43.44 3.37
C ARG A 36 197.72 42.95 4.25
N GLU A 37 197.96 42.70 5.53
CA GLU A 37 196.90 42.33 6.48
C GLU A 37 196.00 43.53 6.80
N TYR A 38 196.56 44.74 6.94
CA TYR A 38 195.78 45.96 7.21
C TYR A 38 194.90 46.40 6.01
N ILE A 39 195.34 46.16 4.78
CA ILE A 39 194.52 46.39 3.57
C ILE A 39 193.40 45.36 3.47
N LYS A 40 193.62 44.13 3.96
CA LYS A 40 192.59 43.10 4.04
C LYS A 40 191.52 43.45 5.09
N GLU A 41 191.92 43.96 6.25
CA GLU A 41 191.01 44.50 7.28
C GLU A 41 190.20 45.72 6.80
N LEU A 42 190.77 46.58 5.95
CA LEU A 42 190.04 47.70 5.34
C LEU A 42 188.99 47.27 4.30
N LEU A 43 189.25 46.18 3.57
CA LEU A 43 188.28 45.59 2.63
C LEU A 43 187.11 44.91 3.35
N GLU A 44 187.38 44.17 4.44
CA GLU A 44 186.33 43.58 5.29
C GLU A 44 185.45 44.66 5.95
N LEU A 45 186.01 45.86 6.21
CA LEU A 45 185.27 46.99 6.79
C LEU A 45 184.39 47.73 5.77
N ASP A 46 184.69 47.63 4.47
CA ASP A 46 183.81 48.15 3.40
C ASP A 46 182.68 47.16 3.06
N GLU A 47 182.95 45.85 3.04
CA GLU A 47 181.89 44.83 2.93
C GLU A 47 180.90 44.89 4.10
N ALA A 48 181.39 45.14 5.32
CA ALA A 48 180.52 45.34 6.49
C ALA A 48 179.65 46.60 6.40
N LYS A 49 180.14 47.68 5.78
CA LYS A 49 179.35 48.91 5.55
C LYS A 49 178.28 48.73 4.49
N GLU A 50 178.57 47.96 3.42
CA GLU A 50 177.61 47.65 2.38
C GLU A 50 176.48 46.74 2.90
N TYR A 51 176.81 45.82 3.83
CA TYR A 51 175.83 44.98 4.52
C TYR A 51 174.89 45.78 5.43
N ILE A 52 175.41 46.79 6.15
CA ILE A 52 174.59 47.67 7.02
C ILE A 52 173.63 48.54 6.18
N ALA A 53 174.12 49.11 5.07
CA ALA A 53 173.29 49.93 4.18
C ALA A 53 172.10 49.15 3.56
N ASN A 54 172.31 47.87 3.22
CA ASN A 54 171.26 47.00 2.69
C ASN A 54 170.18 46.66 3.74
N PHE A 55 170.56 46.50 5.01
CA PHE A 55 169.60 46.27 6.10
C PHE A 55 168.80 47.53 6.45
N GLU A 56 169.43 48.71 6.47
CA GLU A 56 168.73 49.98 6.69
C GLU A 56 167.72 50.32 5.57
N GLY A 57 168.02 49.94 4.32
CA GLY A 57 167.09 50.03 3.20
C GLY A 57 165.87 49.11 3.40
N ARG A 58 166.11 47.86 3.76
CA ARG A 58 165.05 46.87 3.99
C ARG A 58 164.16 47.20 5.20
N GLU A 59 164.73 47.80 6.24
CA GLU A 59 164.00 48.24 7.43
C GLU A 59 163.09 49.45 7.12
N LYS A 60 163.54 50.36 6.24
CA LYS A 60 162.69 51.46 5.74
C LYS A 60 161.52 50.96 4.89
N ASP A 61 161.75 49.99 4.01
CA ASP A 61 160.69 49.42 3.16
C ASP A 61 159.65 48.69 4.01
N LEU A 62 160.08 47.90 5.00
CA LEU A 62 159.17 47.22 5.93
C LEU A 62 158.40 48.19 6.84
N ALA A 63 159.00 49.32 7.22
CA ALA A 63 158.32 50.35 7.99
C ALA A 63 157.24 51.09 7.17
N ALA A 64 157.48 51.30 5.88
CA ALA A 64 156.49 51.87 4.95
C ALA A 64 155.33 50.90 4.71
N GLU A 65 155.61 49.62 4.50
CA GLU A 65 154.61 48.58 4.26
C GLU A 65 153.71 48.35 5.50
N ASN A 66 154.29 48.35 6.71
CA ASN A 66 153.52 48.27 7.95
C ASN A 66 152.59 49.48 8.16
N LYS A 67 153.01 50.67 7.70
CA LYS A 67 152.21 51.89 7.80
C LYS A 67 151.04 51.89 6.81
N GLN A 68 151.24 51.30 5.64
CA GLN A 68 150.18 51.13 4.63
C GLN A 68 149.17 50.05 5.05
N LEU A 69 149.64 48.89 5.53
CA LEU A 69 148.78 47.81 6.04
C LEU A 69 147.92 48.24 7.22
N LYS A 70 148.45 49.09 8.13
CA LYS A 70 147.63 49.68 9.22
C LYS A 70 146.54 50.61 8.68
N LYS A 71 146.83 51.38 7.63
CA LYS A 71 145.84 52.25 6.96
C LYS A 71 144.72 51.45 6.31
N ASP A 72 145.06 50.37 5.62
CA ASP A 72 144.07 49.51 4.94
C ASP A 72 143.21 48.73 5.96
N LEU A 73 143.80 48.34 7.10
CA LEU A 73 143.09 47.66 8.18
C LEU A 73 142.12 48.59 8.93
N ASP A 74 142.46 49.87 9.12
CA ASP A 74 141.56 50.86 9.71
C ASP A 74 140.44 51.28 8.73
N ALA A 75 140.72 51.36 7.42
CA ALA A 75 139.69 51.61 6.40
C ALA A 75 138.68 50.46 6.30
N ALA A 76 139.13 49.20 6.36
CA ALA A 76 138.26 48.03 6.34
C ALA A 76 137.41 47.89 7.63
N LYS A 77 137.98 48.24 8.80
CA LYS A 77 137.23 48.24 10.07
C LYS A 77 136.12 49.30 10.11
N ASN A 78 136.34 50.48 9.52
CA ASN A 78 135.32 51.53 9.48
C ASN A 78 134.20 51.26 8.46
N ALA A 79 134.46 50.54 7.37
CA ALA A 79 133.41 50.14 6.42
C ALA A 79 132.49 49.01 6.97
N ALA A 80 132.99 48.15 7.86
CA ALA A 80 132.22 47.05 8.44
C ALA A 80 131.34 47.47 9.64
N GLN A 81 131.63 48.61 10.28
CA GLN A 81 130.86 49.09 11.44
C GLN A 81 129.73 50.07 11.07
N ALA A 82 129.58 50.43 9.79
CA ALA A 82 128.59 51.39 9.30
C ALA A 82 127.29 50.77 8.73
N ILE A 83 126.95 49.52 9.06
CA ILE A 83 125.63 48.94 8.75
C ILE A 83 125.01 48.20 9.96
N PRO A 84 124.45 48.92 10.96
CA PRO A 84 123.49 48.32 11.89
C PRO A 84 122.05 48.91 11.81
N GLU A 85 121.85 50.06 11.18
CA GLU A 85 120.53 50.74 11.21
C GLU A 85 119.54 50.23 10.15
N GLU A 86 119.93 50.07 8.87
CA GLU A 86 118.99 49.62 7.81
C GLU A 86 118.43 48.20 8.01
N MET A 87 119.20 47.29 8.63
CA MET A 87 118.75 45.91 8.85
C MET A 87 117.72 45.81 9.98
N THR A 88 117.75 46.73 10.95
CA THR A 88 116.76 46.78 12.04
C THR A 88 115.46 47.44 11.59
N GLU A 89 115.52 48.45 10.72
CA GLU A 89 114.33 49.01 10.06
C GLU A 89 113.61 47.96 9.19
N LEU A 90 114.33 47.25 8.33
CA LEU A 90 113.75 46.20 7.48
C LEU A 90 113.13 45.04 8.26
N GLN A 91 113.70 44.65 9.41
CA GLN A 91 113.08 43.65 10.28
C GLN A 91 111.83 44.17 10.99
N SER A 92 111.82 45.46 11.37
CA SER A 92 110.65 46.10 11.96
C SER A 92 109.52 46.25 10.94
N ASP A 93 109.85 46.59 9.68
CA ASP A 93 108.91 46.70 8.57
C ASP A 93 108.36 45.34 8.15
N ASN A 94 109.19 44.30 8.11
CA ASN A 94 108.71 42.94 7.87
C ASN A 94 107.74 42.48 8.96
N LYS A 95 108.05 42.76 10.24
CA LYS A 95 107.10 42.50 11.34
C LYS A 95 105.83 43.34 11.22
N GLY A 96 105.95 44.61 10.81
CA GLY A 96 104.83 45.50 10.56
C GLY A 96 103.92 45.00 9.43
N LEU A 97 104.49 44.49 8.34
CA LEU A 97 103.77 43.89 7.22
C LEU A 97 103.17 42.53 7.59
N GLN A 98 103.89 41.68 8.33
CA GLN A 98 103.37 40.42 8.82
C GLN A 98 102.15 40.64 9.72
N ASN A 99 102.24 41.59 10.66
CA ASN A 99 101.12 41.97 11.52
C ASN A 99 99.93 42.51 10.72
N LYS A 100 100.18 43.30 9.65
CA LYS A 100 99.12 43.75 8.74
C LYS A 100 98.48 42.58 7.99
N VAL A 101 99.28 41.64 7.50
CA VAL A 101 98.79 40.42 6.82
C VAL A 101 97.94 39.58 7.78
N ASP A 102 98.39 39.37 9.01
CA ASP A 102 97.64 38.61 10.01
C ASP A 102 96.36 39.33 10.44
N PHE A 103 96.39 40.67 10.53
CA PHE A 103 95.20 41.48 10.76
C PHE A 103 94.19 41.33 9.61
N TYR A 104 94.61 41.48 8.36
CA TYR A 104 93.72 41.35 7.21
C TYR A 104 93.22 39.91 7.00
N LYS A 105 94.02 38.89 7.35
CA LYS A 105 93.56 37.49 7.40
C LYS A 105 92.45 37.31 8.43
N LYS A 106 92.66 37.76 9.67
CA LYS A 106 91.61 37.71 10.71
C LYS A 106 90.36 38.47 10.28
N LEU A 107 90.52 39.66 9.70
CA LEU A 107 89.40 40.45 9.21
C LEU A 107 88.64 39.74 8.08
N LYS A 108 89.36 39.07 7.17
CA LYS A 108 88.77 38.25 6.11
C LYS A 108 88.02 37.05 6.70
N ASP A 109 88.64 36.29 7.60
CA ASP A 109 88.03 35.13 8.24
C ASP A 109 86.80 35.52 9.06
N ASP A 110 86.85 36.66 9.77
CA ASP A 110 85.71 37.22 10.50
C ASP A 110 84.58 37.65 9.55
N ALA A 111 84.91 38.26 8.41
CA ALA A 111 83.94 38.65 7.38
C ALA A 111 83.31 37.43 6.68
N GLU A 112 84.10 36.41 6.36
CA GLU A 112 83.63 35.13 5.81
C GLU A 112 82.73 34.42 6.82
N GLY A 113 83.16 34.30 8.08
CA GLY A 113 82.35 33.73 9.15
C GLY A 113 81.07 34.53 9.43
N TYR A 114 81.10 35.86 9.30
CA TYR A 114 79.90 36.70 9.37
C TYR A 114 78.97 36.44 8.17
N SER A 115 79.50 36.39 6.95
CA SER A 115 78.75 36.11 5.73
C SER A 115 78.06 34.74 5.79
N GLU A 116 78.78 33.69 6.19
CA GLU A 116 78.20 32.35 6.35
C GLU A 116 77.08 32.31 7.40
N ARG A 117 77.27 32.98 8.55
CA ARG A 117 76.21 33.07 9.57
C ARG A 117 74.99 33.81 9.03
N LEU A 118 75.20 34.87 8.25
CA LEU A 118 74.11 35.62 7.64
C LEU A 118 73.37 34.77 6.60
N GLN A 119 74.10 34.02 5.78
CA GLN A 119 73.54 33.11 4.78
C GLN A 119 72.74 31.98 5.43
N ARG A 120 73.28 31.31 6.46
CA ARG A 120 72.54 30.29 7.22
C ARG A 120 71.27 30.86 7.85
N ARG A 121 71.33 32.09 8.38
CA ARG A 121 70.17 32.76 8.97
C ARG A 121 69.13 33.13 7.91
N LEU A 122 69.56 33.54 6.72
CA LEU A 122 68.68 33.79 5.57
C LEU A 122 68.02 32.49 5.10
N ASP A 123 68.77 31.41 4.94
CA ASP A 123 68.26 30.11 4.52
C ASP A 123 67.24 29.56 5.53
N ALA A 124 67.52 29.66 6.82
CA ALA A 124 66.58 29.29 7.87
C ALA A 124 65.31 30.16 7.85
N ALA A 125 65.43 31.46 7.59
CA ALA A 125 64.29 32.35 7.45
C ALA A 125 63.44 32.03 6.21
N LEU A 126 64.07 31.67 5.08
CA LEU A 126 63.39 31.24 3.86
C LEU A 126 62.69 29.89 4.03
N GLN A 127 63.33 28.91 4.70
CA GLN A 127 62.70 27.64 5.06
C GLN A 127 61.49 27.84 5.98
N ASN A 128 61.60 28.71 6.98
CA ASN A 128 60.46 29.05 7.84
C ASN A 128 59.35 29.74 7.06
N ARG A 129 59.68 30.66 6.13
CA ARG A 129 58.69 31.35 5.31
C ARG A 129 57.94 30.39 4.39
N THR A 130 58.66 29.51 3.69
CA THR A 130 58.05 28.48 2.83
C THR A 130 57.20 27.50 3.64
N GLY A 131 57.65 27.09 4.83
CA GLY A 131 56.84 26.26 5.73
C GLY A 131 55.57 26.95 6.24
N LEU A 132 55.62 28.27 6.50
CA LEU A 132 54.44 29.07 6.85
C LEU A 132 53.49 29.24 5.65
N GLU A 133 54.03 29.51 4.45
CA GLU A 133 53.25 29.61 3.20
C GLU A 133 52.49 28.30 2.93
N GLN A 134 53.14 27.14 3.09
CA GLN A 134 52.50 25.82 2.96
C GLN A 134 51.37 25.61 3.98
N LYS A 135 51.60 25.96 5.26
CA LYS A 135 50.57 25.87 6.30
C LYS A 135 49.40 26.80 6.02
N ASN A 136 49.67 28.03 5.60
CA ASN A 136 48.62 28.99 5.25
C ASN A 136 47.80 28.53 4.04
N SER A 137 48.46 27.98 3.01
CA SER A 137 47.76 27.35 1.89
C SER A 137 46.87 26.22 2.37
N LYS A 138 47.37 25.37 3.28
CA LYS A 138 46.57 24.26 3.81
C LYS A 138 45.40 24.72 4.68
N ILE A 139 45.57 25.78 5.46
CA ILE A 139 44.48 26.40 6.23
C ILE A 139 43.41 26.93 5.28
N ALA A 140 43.78 27.64 4.21
CA ALA A 140 42.83 28.17 3.24
C ALA A 140 42.03 27.05 2.54
N GLU A 141 42.68 25.95 2.15
CA GLU A 141 42.00 24.76 1.61
C GLU A 141 40.97 24.18 2.60
N LEU A 142 41.37 23.99 3.86
CA LEU A 142 40.49 23.44 4.89
C LEU A 142 39.33 24.39 5.23
N GLU A 143 39.55 25.70 5.22
CA GLU A 143 38.50 26.69 5.41
C GLU A 143 37.48 26.67 4.27
N GLN A 144 37.94 26.52 3.03
CA GLN A 144 37.07 26.36 1.87
C GLN A 144 36.24 25.07 1.98
N GLU A 145 36.88 23.93 2.28
CA GLU A 145 36.18 22.65 2.45
C GLU A 145 35.16 22.72 3.61
N ASN A 146 35.50 23.36 4.72
CA ASN A 146 34.57 23.55 5.84
C ASN A 146 33.35 24.40 5.44
N LYS A 147 33.57 25.42 4.61
CA LYS A 147 32.48 26.26 4.09
C LYS A 147 31.56 25.46 3.17
N GLU A 148 32.12 24.69 2.24
CA GLU A 148 31.35 23.82 1.34
C GLU A 148 30.53 22.79 2.12
N LEU A 149 31.13 22.13 3.12
CA LEU A 149 30.43 21.18 3.99
C LEU A 149 29.29 21.85 4.80
N ARG A 150 29.49 23.07 5.30
CA ARG A 150 28.43 23.82 6.00
C ARG A 150 27.27 24.16 5.08
N ASP A 151 27.56 24.59 3.86
CA ASP A 151 26.53 24.89 2.86
C ASP A 151 25.74 23.63 2.49
N ASP A 152 26.40 22.47 2.40
CA ASP A 152 25.73 21.20 2.12
C ASP A 152 24.91 20.69 3.30
N VAL A 153 25.38 20.84 4.54
CA VAL A 153 24.58 20.57 5.75
C VAL A 153 23.33 21.45 5.77
N PHE A 154 23.47 22.74 5.43
CA PHE A 154 22.33 23.65 5.36
C PHE A 154 21.31 23.20 4.30
N LYS A 155 21.76 22.86 3.08
CA LYS A 155 20.88 22.34 2.01
C LYS A 155 20.20 21.03 2.42
N LEU A 156 20.92 20.11 3.06
CA LEU A 156 20.37 18.84 3.53
C LEU A 156 19.32 19.05 4.62
N ASN A 157 19.57 19.93 5.59
CA ASN A 157 18.60 20.27 6.63
C ASN A 157 17.33 20.88 6.03
N PHE A 158 17.47 21.78 5.05
CA PHE A 158 16.33 22.35 4.34
C PHE A 158 15.50 21.26 3.63
N LYS A 159 16.16 20.34 2.91
CA LYS A 159 15.49 19.19 2.27
C LYS A 159 14.80 18.27 3.28
N ILE A 160 15.45 17.96 4.40
CA ILE A 160 14.85 17.14 5.47
C ILE A 160 13.58 17.80 5.99
N GLN A 161 13.60 19.11 6.23
CA GLN A 161 12.45 19.85 6.73
C GLN A 161 11.31 19.89 5.70
N GLU A 162 11.63 20.06 4.41
CA GLU A 162 10.66 19.98 3.32
C GLU A 162 10.03 18.57 3.22
N HIS A 163 10.84 17.52 3.26
CA HIS A 163 10.35 16.14 3.25
C HIS A 163 9.51 15.80 4.47
N LYS A 164 9.88 16.31 5.66
CA LYS A 164 9.09 16.14 6.87
C LYS A 164 7.72 16.81 6.75
N SER A 165 7.67 18.05 6.25
CA SER A 165 6.40 18.75 6.01
C SER A 165 5.52 18.03 4.99
N LYS A 166 6.11 17.52 3.89
CA LYS A 166 5.37 16.70 2.91
C LYS A 166 4.86 15.39 3.51
N ALA A 167 5.66 14.72 4.33
CA ALA A 167 5.25 13.49 5.01
C ALA A 167 4.10 13.74 6.00
N GLU A 168 4.16 14.83 6.77
CA GLU A 168 3.08 15.23 7.68
C GLU A 168 1.78 15.57 6.92
N ALA A 169 1.87 16.25 5.77
CA ALA A 169 0.72 16.53 4.91
C ALA A 169 0.08 15.24 4.38
N VAL A 170 0.89 14.34 3.81
CA VAL A 170 0.42 13.04 3.30
C VAL A 170 -0.20 12.20 4.43
N GLN A 171 0.41 12.19 5.62
CA GLN A 171 -0.13 11.47 6.77
C GLN A 171 -1.49 12.03 7.21
N SER A 172 -1.63 13.36 7.19
CA SER A 172 -2.89 14.04 7.52
C SER A 172 -3.99 13.71 6.51
N GLU A 173 -3.68 13.74 5.21
CA GLU A 173 -4.61 13.35 4.15
C GLU A 173 -5.01 11.86 4.25
N ALA A 174 -4.03 10.97 4.47
CA ALA A 174 -4.29 9.55 4.65
C ALA A 174 -5.19 9.28 5.87
N ASN A 175 -4.97 9.97 6.99
CA ASN A 175 -5.80 9.86 8.18
C ASN A 175 -7.23 10.35 7.93
N LYS A 176 -7.41 11.46 7.19
CA LYS A 176 -8.75 11.96 6.80
C LYS A 176 -9.48 10.97 5.91
N ALA A 177 -8.81 10.47 4.86
CA ALA A 177 -9.38 9.48 3.96
C ALA A 177 -9.77 8.18 4.70
N ALA A 178 -8.94 7.75 5.66
CA ALA A 178 -9.25 6.59 6.51
C ALA A 178 -10.49 6.84 7.40
N GLN A 179 -10.63 8.03 7.98
CA GLN A 179 -11.80 8.40 8.78
C GLN A 179 -13.08 8.47 7.93
N GLU A 180 -13.01 9.06 6.74
CA GLU A 180 -14.13 9.12 5.78
C GLU A 180 -14.55 7.70 5.36
N LYS A 181 -13.60 6.83 5.00
CA LYS A 181 -13.88 5.44 4.65
C LYS A 181 -14.45 4.65 5.81
N GLN A 182 -13.98 4.88 7.04
CA GLN A 182 -14.53 4.24 8.22
C GLN A 182 -15.98 4.69 8.48
N ALA A 183 -16.29 5.97 8.28
CA ALA A 183 -17.65 6.49 8.40
C ALA A 183 -18.59 5.88 7.33
N GLU A 184 -18.14 5.81 6.07
CA GLU A 184 -18.89 5.15 4.98
C GLU A 184 -19.15 3.67 5.30
N LEU A 185 -18.14 2.92 5.79
CA LEU A 185 -18.31 1.51 6.14
C LEU A 185 -19.31 1.31 7.28
N LEU A 186 -19.31 2.19 8.28
CA LEU A 186 -20.29 2.15 9.37
C LEU A 186 -21.71 2.43 8.88
N GLN A 187 -21.87 3.40 7.97
CA GLN A 187 -23.17 3.70 7.37
C GLN A 187 -23.68 2.52 6.54
N VAL A 188 -22.85 1.95 5.67
CA VAL A 188 -23.22 0.77 4.87
C VAL A 188 -23.58 -0.43 5.75
N ALA A 189 -22.86 -0.63 6.86
CA ALA A 189 -23.19 -1.69 7.81
C ALA A 189 -24.54 -1.48 8.50
N GLN A 190 -24.89 -0.23 8.84
CA GLN A 190 -26.20 0.12 9.39
C GLN A 190 -27.32 -0.10 8.37
N ASP A 191 -27.15 0.39 7.13
CA ASP A 191 -28.11 0.20 6.05
C ASP A 191 -28.34 -1.30 5.77
N LEU A 192 -27.28 -2.11 5.77
CA LEU A 192 -27.37 -3.55 5.57
C LEU A 192 -28.12 -4.24 6.71
N ALA A 193 -27.88 -3.86 7.96
CA ALA A 193 -28.62 -4.38 9.11
C ALA A 193 -30.11 -4.01 9.06
N GLU A 194 -30.45 -2.78 8.65
CA GLU A 194 -31.84 -2.36 8.45
C GLU A 194 -32.50 -3.15 7.32
N LYS A 195 -31.82 -3.33 6.18
CA LYS A 195 -32.32 -4.15 5.05
C LYS A 195 -32.52 -5.61 5.44
N ASP A 196 -31.61 -6.20 6.20
CA ASP A 196 -31.77 -7.56 6.73
C ASP A 196 -32.96 -7.66 7.70
N SER A 197 -33.17 -6.65 8.54
CA SER A 197 -34.32 -6.62 9.46
C SER A 197 -35.64 -6.56 8.70
N THR A 198 -35.73 -5.70 7.68
CA THR A 198 -36.93 -5.57 6.82
C THR A 198 -37.16 -6.80 5.96
N ALA A 199 -36.11 -7.46 5.48
CA ALA A 199 -36.23 -8.73 4.76
C ALA A 199 -36.81 -9.84 5.67
N ARG A 200 -36.41 -9.88 6.95
CA ARG A 200 -36.97 -10.84 7.92
C ARG A 200 -38.43 -10.56 8.24
N THR A 201 -38.84 -9.29 8.38
CA THR A 201 -40.26 -8.96 8.61
C THR A 201 -41.12 -9.35 7.41
N ILE A 202 -40.67 -9.04 6.18
CA ILE A 202 -41.38 -9.43 4.95
C ILE A 202 -41.49 -10.97 4.85
N ALA A 203 -40.43 -11.70 5.18
CA ALA A 203 -40.47 -13.17 5.17
C ALA A 203 -41.49 -13.74 6.16
N ASN A 204 -41.59 -13.16 7.36
CA ASN A 204 -42.58 -13.55 8.37
C ASN A 204 -44.00 -13.21 7.91
N GLU A 205 -44.24 -12.00 7.39
CA GLU A 205 -45.54 -11.57 6.85
C GLU A 205 -46.00 -12.46 5.69
N LYS A 206 -45.07 -12.84 4.81
CA LYS A 206 -45.36 -13.79 3.74
C LYS A 206 -45.79 -15.15 4.31
N GLY A 207 -45.11 -15.64 5.35
CA GLY A 207 -45.50 -16.87 6.04
C GLY A 207 -46.91 -16.80 6.62
N THR A 208 -47.26 -15.71 7.31
CA THR A 208 -48.60 -15.53 7.87
C THR A 208 -49.68 -15.46 6.79
N ILE A 209 -49.43 -14.76 5.67
CA ILE A 209 -50.37 -14.67 4.55
C ILE A 209 -50.59 -16.04 3.91
N GLU A 210 -49.53 -16.83 3.73
CA GLU A 210 -49.65 -18.19 3.18
C GLU A 210 -50.47 -19.12 4.09
N GLU A 211 -50.33 -19.00 5.41
CA GLU A 211 -51.12 -19.75 6.39
C GLU A 211 -52.60 -19.34 6.36
N GLU A 212 -52.88 -18.03 6.37
CA GLU A 212 -54.25 -17.50 6.27
C GLU A 212 -54.92 -17.91 4.95
N TYR A 213 -54.19 -17.85 3.84
CA TYR A 213 -54.70 -18.28 2.53
C TYR A 213 -55.03 -19.78 2.50
N LYS A 214 -54.16 -20.63 3.05
CA LYS A 214 -54.43 -22.08 3.18
C LYS A 214 -55.65 -22.35 4.07
N SER A 215 -55.78 -21.63 5.17
CA SER A 215 -56.94 -21.71 6.07
C SER A 215 -58.24 -21.33 5.35
N LEU A 216 -58.23 -20.21 4.61
CA LEU A 216 -59.37 -19.76 3.82
C LEU A 216 -59.76 -20.79 2.76
N LEU A 217 -58.78 -21.35 2.03
CA LEU A 217 -59.03 -22.36 1.01
C LEU A 217 -59.64 -23.64 1.61
N SER A 218 -59.15 -24.07 2.78
CA SER A 218 -59.71 -25.21 3.50
C SER A 218 -61.15 -24.93 3.99
N ASN A 219 -61.42 -23.72 4.48
CA ASN A 219 -62.76 -23.34 4.92
C ASN A 219 -63.74 -23.28 3.75
N LEU A 220 -63.36 -22.66 2.63
CA LEU A 220 -64.18 -22.65 1.41
C LEU A 220 -64.41 -24.07 0.86
N GLY A 221 -63.40 -24.93 0.91
CA GLY A 221 -63.53 -26.33 0.53
C GLY A 221 -64.58 -27.05 1.38
N ARG A 222 -64.56 -26.84 2.70
CA ARG A 222 -65.55 -27.40 3.64
C ARG A 222 -66.95 -26.85 3.41
N GLU A 223 -67.10 -25.52 3.31
CA GLU A 223 -68.39 -24.87 3.06
C GLU A 223 -69.02 -25.30 1.73
N ASN A 224 -68.20 -25.53 0.70
CA ASN A 224 -68.68 -26.04 -0.58
C ASN A 224 -69.24 -27.46 -0.45
N VAL A 225 -68.58 -28.34 0.29
CA VAL A 225 -69.08 -29.71 0.57
C VAL A 225 -70.40 -29.64 1.34
N GLU A 226 -70.46 -28.84 2.41
CA GLU A 226 -71.67 -28.65 3.22
C GLU A 226 -72.85 -28.10 2.37
N CYS A 227 -72.57 -27.14 1.48
CA CYS A 227 -73.56 -26.60 0.53
C CYS A 227 -74.07 -27.68 -0.44
N VAL A 228 -73.17 -28.46 -1.05
CA VAL A 228 -73.55 -29.53 -1.99
C VAL A 228 -74.41 -30.58 -1.28
N GLU A 229 -74.05 -30.97 -0.06
CA GLU A 229 -74.84 -31.90 0.76
C GLU A 229 -76.22 -31.33 1.12
N ALA A 230 -76.31 -30.04 1.46
CA ALA A 230 -77.58 -29.37 1.74
C ALA A 230 -78.48 -29.31 0.49
N VAL A 231 -77.92 -28.98 -0.67
CA VAL A 231 -78.64 -28.95 -1.96
C VAL A 231 -79.12 -30.35 -2.34
N ASN A 232 -78.29 -31.38 -2.18
CA ASN A 232 -78.68 -32.76 -2.45
C ASN A 232 -79.80 -33.24 -1.51
N ARG A 233 -79.72 -32.91 -0.21
CA ARG A 233 -80.80 -33.20 0.75
C ARG A 233 -82.10 -32.50 0.35
N MET A 234 -82.04 -31.21 -0.01
CA MET A 234 -83.21 -30.45 -0.42
C MET A 234 -83.81 -30.97 -1.73
N SER A 235 -82.97 -31.29 -2.72
CA SER A 235 -83.43 -31.88 -3.99
C SER A 235 -84.12 -33.23 -3.78
N ASN A 236 -83.58 -34.08 -2.91
CA ASN A 236 -84.22 -35.34 -2.54
C ASN A 236 -85.54 -35.14 -1.81
N HIS A 237 -85.62 -34.15 -0.91
CA HIS A 237 -86.86 -33.79 -0.23
C HIS A 237 -87.93 -33.30 -1.20
N ILE A 238 -87.58 -32.39 -2.11
CA ILE A 238 -88.48 -31.87 -3.16
C ILE A 238 -88.98 -33.02 -4.03
N ARG A 239 -88.10 -33.90 -4.52
CA ARG A 239 -88.50 -35.08 -5.32
C ARG A 239 -89.45 -36.00 -4.57
N CYS A 240 -89.23 -36.20 -3.27
CA CYS A 240 -90.13 -36.99 -2.43
C CYS A 240 -91.51 -36.32 -2.31
N MET A 241 -91.53 -35.01 -2.03
CA MET A 241 -92.75 -34.21 -1.95
C MET A 241 -93.54 -34.20 -3.27
N GLU A 242 -92.86 -34.01 -4.40
CA GLU A 242 -93.46 -34.06 -5.74
C GLU A 242 -94.09 -35.42 -6.02
N ARG A 243 -93.41 -36.52 -5.68
CA ARG A 243 -93.97 -37.88 -5.83
C ARG A 243 -95.22 -38.07 -4.98
N LEU A 244 -95.18 -37.65 -3.70
CA LEU A 244 -96.34 -37.73 -2.81
C LEU A 244 -97.51 -36.87 -3.33
N GLN A 245 -97.24 -35.69 -3.86
CA GLN A 245 -98.26 -34.81 -4.43
C GLN A 245 -98.87 -35.39 -5.71
N ILE A 246 -98.04 -35.92 -6.63
CA ILE A 246 -98.51 -36.58 -7.86
C ILE A 246 -99.39 -37.78 -7.52
N ARG A 247 -98.98 -38.60 -6.56
CA ARG A 247 -99.76 -39.73 -6.05
C ARG A 247 -101.11 -39.26 -5.52
N ALA A 248 -101.12 -38.36 -4.55
CA ALA A 248 -102.35 -37.87 -3.93
C ALA A 248 -103.30 -37.23 -4.95
N PHE A 249 -102.76 -36.46 -5.91
CA PHE A 249 -103.56 -35.86 -6.97
C PHE A 249 -104.17 -36.90 -7.92
N THR A 250 -103.39 -37.93 -8.29
CA THR A 250 -103.85 -38.99 -9.20
C THR A 250 -104.96 -39.81 -8.54
N GLU A 251 -104.75 -40.24 -7.29
CA GLU A 251 -105.74 -40.97 -6.48
C GLU A 251 -107.03 -40.15 -6.27
N ALA A 252 -106.89 -38.89 -5.85
CA ALA A 252 -108.03 -37.99 -5.66
C ALA A 252 -108.82 -37.76 -6.95
N LYS A 253 -108.13 -37.63 -8.10
CA LYS A 253 -108.77 -37.45 -9.41
C LYS A 253 -109.63 -38.66 -9.83
N ILE A 254 -109.20 -39.87 -9.49
CA ILE A 254 -109.97 -41.10 -9.77
C ILE A 254 -111.19 -41.16 -8.87
N LEU A 255 -111.00 -40.95 -7.56
CA LEU A 255 -112.11 -40.92 -6.60
C LEU A 255 -113.15 -39.84 -6.96
N ASN A 256 -112.70 -38.65 -7.36
CA ASN A 256 -113.61 -37.58 -7.78
C ASN A 256 -114.44 -37.99 -9.01
N ARG A 257 -113.83 -38.66 -10.00
CA ARG A 257 -114.56 -39.20 -11.16
C ARG A 257 -115.58 -40.27 -10.74
N TYR A 258 -115.20 -41.17 -9.85
CA TYR A 258 -116.12 -42.16 -9.28
C TYR A 258 -117.32 -41.50 -8.60
N TYR A 259 -117.10 -40.52 -7.71
CA TYR A 259 -118.19 -39.85 -7.00
C TYR A 259 -119.08 -39.02 -7.93
N GLN A 260 -118.52 -38.42 -8.99
CA GLN A 260 -119.31 -37.80 -10.05
C GLN A 260 -120.19 -38.84 -10.76
N GLY A 261 -119.64 -40.00 -11.12
CA GLY A 261 -120.41 -41.10 -11.70
C GLY A 261 -121.51 -41.61 -10.76
N CYS A 262 -121.27 -41.64 -9.44
CA CYS A 262 -122.31 -41.97 -8.46
C CYS A 262 -123.45 -40.94 -8.45
N LEU A 263 -123.13 -39.65 -8.57
CA LEU A 263 -124.15 -38.60 -8.68
C LEU A 263 -124.98 -38.78 -9.95
N ASP A 264 -124.35 -39.13 -11.06
CA ASP A 264 -125.05 -39.43 -12.32
C ASP A 264 -125.99 -40.64 -12.16
N ILE A 265 -125.54 -41.72 -11.51
CA ILE A 265 -126.36 -42.90 -11.19
C ILE A 265 -127.56 -42.51 -10.33
N VAL A 266 -127.33 -41.74 -9.27
CA VAL A 266 -128.40 -41.24 -8.38
C VAL A 266 -129.38 -40.36 -9.13
N HIS A 267 -128.90 -39.52 -10.04
CA HIS A 267 -129.75 -38.69 -10.89
C HIS A 267 -130.60 -39.54 -11.86
N ILE A 268 -130.04 -40.61 -12.44
CA ILE A 268 -130.80 -41.55 -13.25
C ILE A 268 -131.90 -42.22 -12.40
N TYR A 269 -131.58 -42.69 -11.18
CA TYR A 269 -132.61 -43.20 -10.27
C TYR A 269 -133.69 -42.17 -9.99
N GLN A 270 -133.31 -40.93 -9.70
CA GLN A 270 -134.24 -39.84 -9.46
C GLN A 270 -135.18 -39.64 -10.66
N CYS A 271 -134.67 -39.63 -11.89
CA CYS A 271 -135.46 -39.50 -13.11
C CYS A 271 -136.43 -40.67 -13.29
N ILE A 272 -135.98 -41.92 -13.07
CA ILE A 272 -136.83 -43.12 -13.12
C ILE A 272 -137.98 -42.97 -12.12
N PHE A 273 -137.69 -42.63 -10.87
CA PHE A 273 -138.73 -42.44 -9.85
C PHE A 273 -139.65 -41.28 -10.19
N GLN A 274 -139.14 -40.15 -10.68
CA GLN A 274 -139.94 -39.00 -11.09
C GLN A 274 -140.91 -39.36 -12.23
N GLN A 275 -140.47 -40.12 -13.24
CA GLN A 275 -141.34 -40.61 -14.31
C GLN A 275 -142.42 -41.55 -13.79
N LEU A 276 -142.05 -42.51 -12.94
CA LEU A 276 -142.99 -43.46 -12.33
C LEU A 276 -144.07 -42.74 -11.50
N PHE A 277 -143.72 -41.66 -10.83
CA PHE A 277 -144.63 -40.89 -9.97
C PHE A 277 -145.28 -39.67 -10.65
N SER A 278 -144.86 -39.30 -11.86
CA SER A 278 -145.44 -38.18 -12.60
C SER A 278 -146.87 -38.53 -13.04
N PRO A 279 -147.87 -37.67 -12.79
CA PRO A 279 -149.24 -37.90 -13.27
C PRO A 279 -149.46 -37.50 -14.73
N VAL A 280 -148.45 -36.92 -15.40
CA VAL A 280 -148.61 -36.25 -16.71
C VAL A 280 -147.99 -37.03 -17.88
N GLU A 281 -146.86 -37.70 -17.68
CA GLU A 281 -146.11 -38.38 -18.75
C GLU A 281 -146.57 -39.82 -18.96
N MET A 282 -147.02 -40.21 -20.17
CA MET A 282 -147.52 -41.58 -20.41
C MET A 282 -146.44 -42.59 -20.79
N GLU A 283 -145.28 -42.13 -21.26
CA GLU A 283 -144.18 -43.01 -21.66
C GLU A 283 -143.17 -43.15 -20.52
N VAL A 284 -143.12 -44.36 -19.94
CA VAL A 284 -142.09 -44.73 -18.97
C VAL A 284 -140.88 -45.24 -19.75
N THR A 285 -139.72 -44.60 -19.60
CA THR A 285 -138.47 -45.19 -20.07
C THR A 285 -138.10 -46.37 -19.16
N TRP A 286 -138.31 -47.58 -19.66
CA TRP A 286 -137.93 -48.82 -18.98
C TRP A 286 -136.41 -48.95 -18.97
N LEU A 287 -135.86 -49.17 -17.78
CA LEU A 287 -134.44 -49.33 -17.43
C LEU A 287 -133.43 -48.77 -18.47
N PRO A 288 -132.97 -47.51 -18.31
CA PRO A 288 -132.02 -46.93 -19.25
C PRO A 288 -130.75 -47.77 -19.37
N ASN A 289 -130.34 -48.11 -20.59
CA ASN A 289 -129.03 -48.71 -20.87
C ASN A 289 -127.88 -47.88 -20.26
N ASP A 290 -128.13 -46.59 -20.06
CA ASP A 290 -127.20 -45.64 -19.47
C ASP A 290 -126.96 -45.90 -17.97
N LEU A 291 -127.93 -46.49 -17.23
CA LEU A 291 -127.74 -46.86 -15.82
C LEU A 291 -126.71 -47.98 -15.66
N GLN A 292 -126.82 -49.04 -16.46
CA GLN A 292 -125.89 -50.17 -16.41
C GLN A 292 -124.49 -49.73 -16.85
N LYS A 293 -124.39 -48.90 -17.89
CA LYS A 293 -123.11 -48.31 -18.32
C LYS A 293 -122.49 -47.43 -17.24
N ALA A 294 -123.28 -46.59 -16.57
CA ALA A 294 -122.79 -45.73 -15.50
C ALA A 294 -122.32 -46.55 -14.28
N LEU A 295 -123.05 -47.60 -13.89
CA LEU A 295 -122.64 -48.52 -12.83
C LEU A 295 -121.34 -49.25 -13.16
N GLN A 296 -121.19 -49.74 -14.40
CA GLN A 296 -119.95 -50.39 -14.85
C GLN A 296 -118.78 -49.41 -14.91
N ALA A 297 -119.00 -48.17 -15.38
CA ALA A 297 -117.97 -47.14 -15.41
C ALA A 297 -117.52 -46.77 -13.99
N ALA A 298 -118.46 -46.62 -13.04
CA ALA A 298 -118.15 -46.38 -11.64
C ALA A 298 -117.38 -47.54 -11.01
N ASP A 299 -117.76 -48.79 -11.29
CA ASP A 299 -117.04 -49.99 -10.83
C ASP A 299 -115.60 -50.00 -11.35
N GLN A 300 -115.40 -49.69 -12.63
CA GLN A 300 -114.08 -49.59 -13.26
C GLN A 300 -113.22 -48.50 -12.63
N GLU A 301 -113.77 -47.34 -12.28
CA GLU A 301 -113.02 -46.27 -11.60
C GLU A 301 -112.62 -46.68 -10.17
N CYS A 302 -113.47 -47.45 -9.46
CA CYS A 302 -113.09 -48.07 -8.17
C CYS A 302 -111.93 -49.07 -8.30
N GLU A 303 -111.97 -49.94 -9.31
CA GLU A 303 -110.88 -50.90 -9.56
C GLU A 303 -109.60 -50.19 -10.03
N GLN A 304 -109.72 -49.15 -10.87
CA GLN A 304 -108.59 -48.31 -11.25
C GLN A 304 -107.92 -47.65 -10.05
N TYR A 305 -108.71 -47.19 -9.06
CA TYR A 305 -108.15 -46.66 -7.83
C TYR A 305 -107.30 -47.72 -7.11
N LYS A 306 -107.80 -48.95 -6.93
CA LYS A 306 -107.06 -50.01 -6.24
C LYS A 306 -105.74 -50.33 -6.92
N VAL A 307 -105.77 -50.53 -8.24
CA VAL A 307 -104.57 -50.84 -9.03
C VAL A 307 -103.52 -49.73 -8.87
N ILE A 308 -103.95 -48.47 -8.94
CA ILE A 308 -103.05 -47.32 -8.82
C ILE A 308 -102.55 -47.16 -7.38
N HIS A 309 -103.42 -47.37 -6.39
CA HIS A 309 -103.09 -47.34 -4.98
C HIS A 309 -102.03 -48.39 -4.62
N GLU A 310 -102.23 -49.65 -5.03
CA GLU A 310 -101.29 -50.76 -4.83
C GLU A 310 -99.95 -50.53 -5.54
N ALA A 311 -99.99 -49.99 -6.78
CA ALA A 311 -98.78 -49.66 -7.53
C ALA A 311 -97.91 -48.65 -6.76
N PHE A 312 -98.53 -47.65 -6.12
CA PHE A 312 -97.81 -46.68 -5.31
C PHE A 312 -97.42 -47.19 -3.91
N GLU A 313 -98.13 -48.18 -3.35
CA GLU A 313 -97.69 -48.85 -2.12
C GLU A 313 -96.41 -49.67 -2.33
N CYS A 314 -96.29 -50.33 -3.49
CA CYS A 314 -95.10 -51.10 -3.86
C CYS A 314 -93.83 -50.23 -4.00
N GLU A 315 -93.99 -48.93 -4.28
CA GLU A 315 -92.87 -47.98 -4.35
C GLU A 315 -92.31 -47.58 -2.97
N GLY A 316 -92.88 -48.07 -1.87
CA GLY A 316 -92.36 -47.85 -0.51
C GLY A 316 -92.48 -46.40 -0.03
N LEU A 317 -93.37 -45.60 -0.65
CA LEU A 317 -93.62 -44.22 -0.25
C LEU A 317 -94.35 -44.18 1.10
N GLN A 318 -93.84 -43.37 2.04
CA GLN A 318 -94.43 -43.22 3.36
C GLN A 318 -95.90 -42.76 3.27
N HIS A 319 -96.75 -43.34 4.12
CA HIS A 319 -98.17 -43.01 4.14
C HIS A 319 -98.38 -41.68 4.88
N GLY A 320 -98.57 -40.61 4.12
CA GLY A 320 -99.00 -39.32 4.67
C GLY A 320 -100.47 -39.35 5.09
N ASP A 321 -100.87 -38.42 5.95
CA ASP A 321 -102.26 -38.34 6.44
C ASP A 321 -103.28 -38.17 5.28
N VAL A 322 -102.93 -37.40 4.24
CA VAL A 322 -103.76 -37.24 3.03
C VAL A 322 -104.04 -38.59 2.36
N HIS A 323 -103.05 -39.47 2.30
CA HIS A 323 -103.21 -40.76 1.66
C HIS A 323 -104.08 -41.71 2.48
N ARG A 324 -103.96 -41.66 3.82
CA ARG A 324 -104.85 -42.39 4.73
C ARG A 324 -106.31 -41.96 4.54
N GLU A 325 -106.56 -40.66 4.39
CA GLU A 325 -107.90 -40.14 4.12
C GLU A 325 -108.42 -40.59 2.73
N LEU A 326 -107.59 -40.56 1.69
CA LEU A 326 -107.96 -41.05 0.36
C LEU A 326 -108.30 -42.56 0.37
N ALA A 327 -107.54 -43.37 1.10
CA ALA A 327 -107.85 -44.79 1.29
C ALA A 327 -109.19 -44.99 2.03
N GLY A 328 -109.48 -44.17 3.04
CA GLY A 328 -110.78 -44.16 3.73
C GLY A 328 -111.94 -43.77 2.80
N MET A 329 -111.72 -42.80 1.91
CA MET A 329 -112.68 -42.45 0.87
C MET A 329 -112.90 -43.61 -0.11
N ALA A 330 -111.84 -44.26 -0.57
CA ALA A 330 -111.95 -45.42 -1.46
C ALA A 330 -112.73 -46.59 -0.84
N PHE A 331 -112.49 -46.88 0.45
CA PHE A 331 -113.27 -47.86 1.17
C PHE A 331 -114.76 -47.50 1.22
N SER A 332 -115.06 -46.22 1.43
CA SER A 332 -116.43 -45.71 1.41
C SER A 332 -117.05 -45.78 0.00
N ALA A 333 -116.25 -45.49 -1.04
CA ALA A 333 -116.62 -45.62 -2.44
C ALA A 333 -117.02 -47.06 -2.78
N GLU A 334 -116.23 -48.07 -2.41
CA GLU A 334 -116.59 -49.47 -2.65
C GLU A 334 -117.93 -49.87 -2.00
N ARG A 335 -118.17 -49.43 -0.77
CA ARG A 335 -119.43 -49.70 -0.07
C ARG A 335 -120.60 -49.05 -0.79
N LEU A 336 -120.42 -47.81 -1.26
CA LEU A 336 -121.42 -47.11 -2.05
C LEU A 336 -121.68 -47.83 -3.38
N GLN A 337 -120.65 -48.31 -4.07
CA GLN A 337 -120.77 -49.02 -5.35
C GLN A 337 -121.61 -50.29 -5.19
N ARG A 338 -121.33 -51.09 -4.15
CA ARG A 338 -122.13 -52.28 -3.82
C ARG A 338 -123.59 -51.92 -3.52
N SER A 339 -123.81 -50.82 -2.79
CA SER A 339 -125.17 -50.36 -2.47
C SER A 339 -125.90 -49.89 -3.73
N LEU A 340 -125.27 -49.10 -4.59
CA LEU A 340 -125.86 -48.61 -5.85
C LEU A 340 -126.17 -49.76 -6.79
N GLY A 341 -125.29 -50.77 -6.87
CA GLY A 341 -125.53 -52.00 -7.64
C GLY A 341 -126.69 -52.83 -7.10
N THR A 342 -126.82 -52.94 -5.77
CA THR A 342 -127.97 -53.63 -5.14
C THR A 342 -129.27 -52.90 -5.45
N ILE A 343 -129.29 -51.56 -5.30
CA ILE A 343 -130.44 -50.73 -5.66
C ILE A 343 -130.77 -50.88 -7.15
N ALA A 344 -129.77 -50.99 -8.02
CA ALA A 344 -129.97 -51.20 -9.45
C ALA A 344 -130.73 -52.50 -9.73
N GLY A 345 -130.33 -53.58 -9.04
CA GLY A 345 -130.99 -54.87 -9.10
C GLY A 345 -132.45 -54.77 -8.65
N ASP A 346 -132.68 -54.20 -7.47
CA ASP A 346 -134.03 -54.03 -6.90
C ASP A 346 -134.93 -53.16 -7.79
N VAL A 347 -134.42 -52.04 -8.32
CA VAL A 347 -135.15 -51.16 -9.24
C VAL A 347 -135.40 -51.88 -10.56
N GLY A 348 -134.44 -52.63 -11.09
CA GLY A 348 -134.58 -53.43 -12.30
C GLY A 348 -135.67 -54.50 -12.16
N ASP A 349 -135.65 -55.27 -11.07
CA ASP A 349 -136.65 -56.27 -10.78
C ASP A 349 -138.04 -55.66 -10.59
N PHE A 350 -138.12 -54.51 -9.91
CA PHE A 350 -139.36 -53.76 -9.74
C PHE A 350 -139.93 -53.27 -11.08
N LEU A 351 -139.10 -52.66 -11.94
CA LEU A 351 -139.50 -52.22 -13.27
C LEU A 351 -139.93 -53.40 -14.15
N ASN A 352 -139.19 -54.49 -14.15
CA ASN A 352 -139.55 -55.70 -14.90
C ASN A 352 -140.89 -56.30 -14.43
N ALA A 353 -141.18 -56.25 -13.12
CA ALA A 353 -142.47 -56.70 -12.58
C ALA A 353 -143.62 -55.79 -13.01
N LEU A 354 -143.41 -54.46 -13.03
CA LEU A 354 -144.37 -53.48 -13.53
C LEU A 354 -144.66 -53.65 -15.02
N GLU A 355 -143.64 -53.91 -15.84
CA GLU A 355 -143.80 -54.17 -17.28
C GLU A 355 -144.66 -55.43 -17.52
N LYS A 356 -144.45 -56.48 -16.73
CA LYS A 356 -145.22 -57.74 -16.82
C LYS A 356 -146.65 -57.63 -16.30
N THR A 357 -146.97 -56.61 -15.48
CA THR A 357 -148.30 -56.42 -14.87
C THR A 357 -148.79 -54.98 -15.06
N PRO A 358 -149.23 -54.60 -16.28
CA PRO A 358 -149.60 -53.21 -16.61
C PRO A 358 -150.77 -52.67 -15.76
N ASP A 359 -151.68 -53.54 -15.32
CA ASP A 359 -152.76 -53.16 -14.41
C ASP A 359 -152.23 -52.65 -13.05
N LEU A 360 -151.12 -53.22 -12.57
CA LEU A 360 -150.48 -52.87 -11.30
C LEU A 360 -149.85 -51.47 -11.36
N PHE A 361 -149.28 -51.11 -12.50
CA PHE A 361 -148.78 -49.76 -12.78
C PHE A 361 -149.90 -48.72 -12.71
N SER A 362 -151.06 -49.01 -13.32
CA SER A 362 -152.23 -48.12 -13.28
C SER A 362 -152.77 -47.93 -11.86
N VAL A 363 -152.78 -48.99 -11.04
CA VAL A 363 -153.21 -48.95 -9.62
C VAL A 363 -152.22 -48.17 -8.76
N LEU A 364 -150.92 -48.39 -8.94
CA LEU A 364 -149.88 -47.65 -8.21
C LEU A 364 -149.93 -46.17 -8.54
N ARG A 365 -150.10 -45.80 -9.81
CA ARG A 365 -150.26 -44.40 -10.23
C ARG A 365 -151.53 -43.76 -9.66
N GLY A 366 -152.64 -44.52 -9.61
CA GLY A 366 -153.89 -44.06 -9.00
C GLY A 366 -153.80 -43.86 -7.47
N LYS A 367 -153.05 -44.71 -6.77
CA LYS A 367 -152.87 -44.61 -5.30
C LYS A 367 -151.81 -43.57 -4.89
N LEU A 368 -150.71 -43.47 -5.64
CA LEU A 368 -149.56 -42.62 -5.29
C LEU A 368 -149.62 -41.25 -5.98
N GLY A 369 -150.08 -41.19 -7.23
CA GLY A 369 -150.18 -39.94 -8.01
C GLY A 369 -151.33 -39.01 -7.61
N VAL A 370 -152.34 -39.50 -6.89
CA VAL A 370 -153.51 -38.69 -6.46
C VAL A 370 -153.30 -38.03 -5.09
N ALA A 371 -152.37 -38.53 -4.26
CA ALA A 371 -152.16 -37.99 -2.91
C ALA A 371 -151.47 -36.61 -2.89
N LEU A 372 -150.65 -36.27 -3.90
CA LEU A 372 -149.89 -35.02 -3.90
C LEU A 372 -150.65 -33.77 -4.39
N LYS A 373 -151.84 -33.91 -4.99
CA LYS A 373 -152.63 -32.77 -5.47
C LYS A 373 -153.66 -32.20 -4.48
N ARG A 374 -153.74 -32.71 -3.24
CA ARG A 374 -154.77 -32.26 -2.26
C ARG A 374 -154.28 -31.45 -1.06
N SER A 375 -152.99 -31.10 -0.93
CA SER A 375 -152.49 -30.42 0.30
C SER A 375 -151.67 -29.15 0.11
N LEU A 376 -151.72 -28.46 -1.04
CA LEU A 376 -151.01 -27.18 -1.24
C LEU A 376 -151.90 -26.05 -1.80
N TRP A 377 -153.14 -25.98 -1.31
CA TRP A 377 -153.90 -24.73 -1.23
C TRP A 377 -154.53 -24.64 0.15
N ARG A 378 -153.74 -24.17 1.12
CA ARG A 378 -154.13 -23.27 2.21
C ARG A 378 -152.91 -22.63 2.82
#